data_AF-D2U1P4-F1
#
_entry.id   AF-D2U1P4-F1
#
_cell.length_a   1.000
_cell.length_b   1.000
_cell.length_c   1.000
_cell.angle_alpha   90.00
_cell.angle_beta   90.00
_cell.angle_gamma   90.00
#
_symmetry.space_group_name_H-M   'P 1'
#
loop_
_entity.id
_entity.type
_entity.pdbx_description
1 polymer ?
#
loop_
_entity_poly.entity_id
_entity_poly.type
_entity_poly.pdbx_seq_one_letter_code
_entity_poly.pdbx_strand_id
1 'polypeptide(L)' 'MERFFRSLKTERLNRLSFMNHQSVVCEVENYIQFYNYYRRHSTIGYLTPHQKYHELKNAA' A
#
# COMPACT_ATOMS: atom_id res chain seq x y z
N MET A 1 -2.32 14.80 2.02
CA MET A 1 -1.58 13.86 1.16
C MET A 1 -1.19 12.65 1.99
N GLU A 2 -1.62 11.47 1.58
CA GLU A 2 -1.22 10.23 2.25
C GLU A 2 0.19 9.82 1.83
N ARG A 3 0.95 9.20 2.73
CA ARG A 3 2.37 8.86 2.51
C ARG A 3 2.57 7.36 2.67
N PHE A 4 2.77 6.67 1.55
CA PHE A 4 2.95 5.21 1.50
C PHE A 4 3.90 4.67 2.57
N PHE A 5 5.14 5.18 2.65
CA PHE A 5 6.12 4.68 3.61
C PHE A 5 5.75 4.95 5.08
N ARG A 6 5.03 6.04 5.35
CA ARG A 6 4.56 6.33 6.71
C ARG A 6 3.51 5.30 7.11
N SER A 7 2.53 5.08 6.23
CA SER A 7 1.48 4.07 6.39
C SER A 7 2.06 2.67 6.57
N LEU A 8 2.98 2.23 5.71
CA LEU A 8 3.67 0.93 5.83
C LEU A 8 4.31 0.73 7.20
N LYS A 9 5.06 1.75 7.69
CA LYS A 9 5.71 1.67 9.00
C LYS A 9 4.69 1.60 10.13
N THR A 10 3.71 2.50 10.15
CA THR A 10 2.75 2.61 11.26
C THR A 10 1.73 1.48 11.31
N GLU A 11 1.25 1.02 10.15
CA GLU A 11 0.19 0.02 10.05
C GLU A 11 0.73 -1.42 10.14
N ARG A 12 1.99 -1.66 9.71
CA ARG A 12 2.60 -3.00 9.70
C ARG A 12 3.92 -3.08 10.44
N LEU A 13 4.97 -2.45 9.93
CA LEU A 13 6.35 -2.80 10.31
C LEU A 13 6.67 -2.51 11.78
N ASN A 14 6.18 -1.39 12.33
CA ASN A 14 6.49 -1.00 13.72
C ASN A 14 5.91 -1.96 14.78
N ARG A 15 4.98 -2.83 14.40
CA ARG A 15 4.32 -3.78 15.31
C ARG A 15 4.89 -5.20 15.21
N LEU A 16 5.85 -5.42 14.31
CA LEU A 16 6.42 -6.72 14.02
C LEU A 16 7.92 -6.73 14.33
N SER A 17 8.41 -7.86 14.81
CA SER A 17 9.83 -8.17 14.87
C SER A 17 10.13 -9.27 13.88
N PHE A 18 11.24 -9.15 13.16
CA PHE A 18 11.57 -10.03 12.04
C PHE A 18 12.81 -10.86 12.37
N MET A 19 12.71 -12.16 12.16
CA MET A 19 13.83 -13.08 12.41
C MET A 19 14.91 -12.99 11.33
N ASN A 20 14.54 -12.64 10.10
CA ASN A 20 15.47 -12.52 8.97
C ASN A 20 14.97 -11.50 7.94
N HIS A 21 15.87 -11.12 7.04
CA HIS A 21 15.58 -10.15 5.99
C HIS A 21 14.45 -10.60 5.06
N GLN A 22 14.39 -11.88 4.70
CA GLN A 22 13.36 -12.43 3.81
C GLN A 22 11.94 -12.22 4.36
N SER A 23 11.78 -12.32 5.69
CA SER A 23 10.49 -12.10 6.35
C SER A 23 10.03 -10.64 6.22
N VAL A 24 10.98 -9.68 6.27
CA VAL A 24 10.68 -8.26 6.05
C VAL A 24 10.25 -8.03 4.61
N VAL A 25 10.97 -8.61 3.65
CA VAL A 25 10.65 -8.48 2.22
C VAL A 25 9.23 -8.99 1.94
N CYS A 26 8.90 -10.19 2.43
CA CYS A 26 7.57 -10.77 2.26
C CYS A 26 6.46 -9.88 2.86
N GLU A 27 6.64 -9.35 4.07
CA GLU A 27 5.65 -8.44 4.66
C GLU A 27 5.51 -7.12 3.90
N VAL A 28 6.60 -6.58 3.35
CA VAL A 28 6.55 -5.38 2.52
C VAL A 28 5.81 -5.65 1.20
N GLU A 29 6.08 -6.78 0.54
CA GLU A 29 5.39 -7.19 -0.68
C GLU A 29 3.89 -7.39 -0.44
N ASN A 30 3.53 -8.09 0.64
CA ASN A 30 2.14 -8.28 1.05
C ASN A 30 1.45 -6.93 1.29
N TYR A 31 2.13 -6.00 1.93
CA TYR A 31 1.58 -4.67 2.16
C TYR A 31 1.41 -3.86 0.87
N ILE A 32 2.35 -3.95 -0.08
CA ILE A 32 2.22 -3.29 -1.39
C ILE A 32 0.99 -3.81 -2.13
N GLN A 33 0.76 -5.12 -2.13
CA GLN A 33 -0.43 -5.72 -2.74
C GLN A 33 -1.71 -5.22 -2.06
N PHE A 34 -1.75 -5.23 -0.73
CA PHE A 34 -2.85 -4.67 0.05
C PHE A 34 -3.11 -3.19 -0.29
N TYR A 35 -2.06 -2.38 -0.29
CA TYR A 35 -2.14 -0.95 -0.52
C TYR A 35 -2.67 -0.63 -1.92
N ASN A 36 -2.20 -1.34 -2.95
CA ASN A 36 -2.56 -1.05 -4.33
C ASN A 36 -3.95 -1.56 -4.73
N TYR A 37 -4.37 -2.72 -4.21
CA TYR A 37 -5.56 -3.42 -4.71
C TYR A 37 -6.74 -3.44 -3.74
N TYR A 38 -6.51 -3.23 -2.44
CA TYR A 38 -7.56 -3.37 -1.42
C TYR A 38 -7.78 -2.10 -0.59
N ARG A 39 -6.72 -1.34 -0.31
CA ARG A 39 -6.81 -0.13 0.51
C ARG A 39 -7.50 0.98 -0.28
N ARG A 40 -8.55 1.55 0.30
CA ARG A 40 -9.26 2.71 -0.26
C ARG A 40 -8.69 4.00 0.31
N HIS A 41 -8.55 5.00 -0.55
CA HIS A 41 -7.91 6.26 -0.20
C HIS A 41 -8.90 7.41 -0.39
N SER A 42 -9.26 8.09 0.71
CA SER A 42 -10.21 9.21 0.67
C SER A 42 -9.74 10.34 -0.25
N THR A 43 -8.43 10.53 -0.40
CA THR A 43 -7.84 11.56 -1.28
C THR A 43 -8.03 11.30 -2.77
N ILE A 44 -8.37 10.07 -3.17
CA ILE A 44 -8.67 9.70 -4.57
C ILE A 44 -10.10 9.16 -4.70
N GLY A 45 -11.04 9.70 -3.92
CA GLY A 45 -12.46 9.35 -4.04
C GLY A 45 -12.81 7.97 -3.51
N TYR A 46 -12.08 7.49 -2.49
CA TYR A 46 -12.24 6.15 -1.92
C TYR A 46 -11.97 5.01 -2.91
N LEU A 47 -11.24 5.30 -3.98
CA LEU A 47 -10.70 4.29 -4.89
C LEU A 47 -9.41 3.69 -4.33
N THR A 48 -9.06 2.53 -4.85
CA THR A 48 -7.71 1.97 -4.67
C THR A 48 -6.73 2.64 -5.65
N PRO A 49 -5.43 2.65 -5.36
CA PRO A 49 -4.43 3.20 -6.29
C PRO A 49 -4.50 2.54 -7.66
N HIS A 50 -4.73 1.22 -7.71
CA HIS A 50 -4.91 0.49 -8.97
C HIS A 50 -6.13 0.97 -9.75
N GLN A 51 -7.29 1.11 -9.10
CA GLN A 51 -8.49 1.63 -9.74
C GLN A 51 -8.24 3.04 -10.30
N LYS A 52 -7.60 3.91 -9.52
CA LYS A 52 -7.32 5.26 -9.97
C LYS A 52 -6.37 5.31 -11.15
N TYR A 53 -5.35 4.46 -11.17
CA TYR A 53 -4.43 4.32 -12.30
C TYR A 53 -5.18 3.92 -13.57
N HIS A 54 -6.09 2.95 -13.49
CA HIS A 54 -6.90 2.53 -14.64
C HIS A 54 -7.85 3.62 -15.15
N GLU A 55 -8.47 4.40 -14.25
CA GLU A 55 -9.27 5.56 -14.66
C GLU A 55 -8.45 6.56 -15.47
N LEU A 56 -7.24 6.90 -14.99
CA LEU A 56 -6.36 7.86 -15.65
C LEU A 56 -5.86 7.35 -17.01
N LYS A 57 -5.59 6.04 -17.11
CA LYS A 57 -5.18 5.40 -18.37
C LYS A 57 -6.29 5.41 -19.41
N ASN A 58 -7.55 5.27 -19.00
CA ASN A 58 -8.70 5.26 -19.90
C ASN A 58 -9.14 6.68 -20.33
N ALA A 59 -8.73 7.71 -19.58
CA ALA A 59 -9.02 9.10 -19.86
C ALA A 59 -7.98 9.79 -20.77
N ALA A 60 -6.86 9.11 -21.04
CA ALA A 60 -5.77 9.55 -21.92
C ALA A 60 -5.91 8.93 -23.31
#